data_AF-A0A4Z0ER76-F1
#
_entry.id   AF-A0A4Z0ER76-F1
#
_cell.length_a   1.000
_cell.length_b   1.000
_cell.length_c   1.000
_cell.angle_alpha   90.00
_cell.angle_beta   90.00
_cell.angle_gamma   90.00
#
_symmetry.space_group_name_H-M   'P 1'
#
loop_
_entity.id
_entity.type
_entity.pdbx_description
1 polymer ?
#
loop_
_entity_poly.entity_id
_entity_poly.type
_entity_poly.pdbx_seq_one_letter_code
_entity_poly.pdbx_strand_id
1 'polypeptide(L)'
;MNTSLKTLFAAAIALSFTACSTDTSKTTNADGSTTTTTEVTTPSADSVGATMDTKMDAAGDKMDAAGNKMENKMEEAGDKMDAAGNKMGAKMDAAGDKMQANAAEAKANMNAKMDAAGNKMDAMGDAAAKSARETKANIKAAAKQ
;
A
#
# COMPACT_ATOMS: atom_id res chain seq x y z
N MET A 1 16.15 16.66 14.15
CA MET A 1 15.83 18.00 14.68
C MET A 1 14.34 18.23 14.47
N ASN A 2 13.52 17.89 15.47
CA ASN A 2 12.07 18.06 15.39
C ASN A 2 11.71 19.42 15.99
N THR A 3 11.97 20.49 15.25
CA THR A 3 11.41 21.80 15.56
C THR A 3 9.90 21.71 15.35
N SER A 4 9.15 21.65 16.45
CA SER A 4 7.70 21.52 16.40
C SER A 4 7.09 22.73 15.67
N LEU A 5 6.05 22.49 14.87
CA LEU A 5 5.34 23.53 14.12
C LEU A 5 4.91 24.71 15.02
N LYS A 6 4.60 24.43 16.29
CA LYS A 6 4.26 25.42 17.33
C LYS A 6 5.38 26.42 17.60
N THR A 7 6.63 25.96 17.53
CA THR A 7 7.83 26.81 17.74
C THR A 7 8.09 27.73 16.56
N LEU A 8 7.67 27.33 15.35
CA LEU A 8 7.83 28.13 14.12
C LEU A 8 6.73 29.21 13.99
N PHE A 9 5.50 28.91 14.44
CA PHE A 9 4.42 29.91 14.53
C PHE A 9 4.68 30.97 15.60
N ALA A 10 5.23 30.61 16.77
CA ALA A 10 5.56 31.57 17.82
C ALA A 10 6.64 32.60 17.38
N ALA A 11 7.58 32.20 16.52
CA ALA A 11 8.62 33.08 16.00
C ALA A 11 8.11 34.05 14.92
N ALA A 12 7.08 33.66 14.15
CA ALA A 12 6.51 34.51 13.09
C ALA A 12 5.64 35.65 13.64
N ILE A 13 4.99 35.46 14.80
CA ILE A 13 4.11 36.46 15.41
C ILE A 13 4.89 37.65 16.00
N ALA A 14 6.14 37.44 16.43
CA ALA A 14 6.96 38.50 17.03
C ALA A 14 7.54 39.51 16.02
N LEU A 15 7.53 39.19 14.72
CA LEU A 15 8.18 40.00 13.67
C LEU A 15 7.23 40.96 12.93
N SER A 16 5.93 40.95 13.21
CA SER A 16 4.93 41.70 12.41
C SER A 16 4.49 43.05 12.99
N PHE A 17 5.04 43.51 14.12
CA PHE A 17 4.50 44.67 14.84
C PHE A 17 5.06 46.06 14.47
N THR A 18 5.94 46.19 13.47
CA THR A 18 6.44 47.52 13.07
C THR A 18 5.97 47.89 11.67
N ALA A 19 4.65 47.95 11.47
CA ALA A 19 4.07 48.77 10.41
C ALA A 19 3.87 50.21 10.94
N CYS A 20 4.96 50.85 11.40
CA CYS A 20 4.93 52.29 11.65
C CYS A 20 5.04 52.97 10.30
N SER A 21 3.99 53.70 9.92
CA SER A 21 4.07 54.66 8.83
C SER A 21 4.74 55.91 9.40
N THR A 22 5.87 56.31 8.81
CA THR A 22 6.60 57.51 9.21
C THR A 22 6.46 58.55 8.11
N ASP A 23 5.60 59.54 8.33
CA ASP A 23 5.43 60.66 7.42
C ASP A 23 6.31 61.82 7.88
N THR A 24 7.21 62.26 7.01
CA THR A 24 8.13 63.37 7.31
C THR A 24 7.76 64.58 6.46
N SER A 25 7.30 65.65 7.11
CA SER A 25 7.04 66.92 6.47
C SER A 25 8.07 67.97 6.89
N LYS A 26 8.47 68.81 5.94
CA LYS A 26 9.38 69.93 6.18
C LYS A 26 8.63 71.22 5.91
N THR A 27 8.65 72.11 6.89
CA THR A 27 8.01 73.42 6.80
C THR A 27 9.07 74.49 6.99
N THR A 28 9.19 75.40 6.02
CA THR A 28 10.07 76.56 6.14
C THR A 28 9.31 77.69 6.79
N ASN A 29 9.81 78.17 7.91
CA ASN A 29 9.23 79.26 8.69
C ASN A 29 9.57 80.61 8.06
N ALA A 30 8.81 81.65 8.44
CA ALA A 30 8.98 83.01 7.91
C ALA A 30 10.35 83.64 8.23
N ASP A 31 11.08 83.12 9.22
CA ASP A 31 12.44 83.52 9.59
C ASP A 31 13.55 82.78 8.78
N GLY A 32 13.17 81.93 7.83
CA GLY A 32 14.08 81.10 7.02
C GLY A 32 14.52 79.80 7.68
N SER A 33 14.14 79.54 8.94
CA SER A 33 14.38 78.27 9.62
C SER A 33 13.52 77.15 9.03
N THR A 34 14.03 75.92 9.00
CA THR A 34 13.27 74.75 8.54
C THR A 34 12.93 73.85 9.72
N THR A 35 11.64 73.65 9.97
CA THR A 35 11.15 72.68 10.95
C THR A 35 10.82 71.37 10.23
N THR A 36 11.40 70.27 10.69
CA THR A 36 11.05 68.92 10.22
C THR A 36 10.12 68.29 11.25
N THR A 37 8.91 67.94 10.83
CA THR A 37 7.94 67.22 11.67
C THR A 37 7.84 65.78 11.16
N THR A 38 8.10 64.85 12.06
CA THR A 38 7.98 63.41 11.79
C THR A 38 6.77 62.89 12.55
N GLU A 39 5.73 62.49 11.82
CA GLU A 39 4.56 61.82 12.38
C GLU A 39 4.75 60.31 12.28
N VAL A 40 4.62 59.63 13.42
CA VAL A 40 4.66 58.17 13.51
C VAL A 40 3.25 57.70 13.78
N THR A 41 2.62 57.09 12.77
CA THR A 41 1.30 56.48 12.93
C THR A 41 1.47 55.01 13.31
N THR A 42 0.94 54.64 14.48
CA THR A 42 0.85 53.24 14.93
C THR A 42 -0.54 52.70 14.60
N PRO A 43 -0.67 51.51 13.99
CA PRO A 43 -1.97 50.91 13.73
C PRO A 43 -2.69 50.63 15.05
N SER A 44 -4.00 50.91 15.09
CA SER A 44 -4.82 50.64 16.27
C SER A 44 -4.87 49.14 16.57
N ALA A 45 -4.99 48.78 17.85
CA ALA A 45 -5.11 47.38 18.28
C ALA A 45 -6.26 46.66 17.56
N ASP A 46 -7.38 47.34 17.28
CA ASP A 46 -8.52 46.79 16.54
C ASP A 46 -8.16 46.41 15.09
N SER A 47 -7.39 47.26 14.39
CA SER A 47 -6.96 46.98 13.01
C SER A 47 -6.02 45.78 12.94
N VAL A 48 -5.18 45.62 13.96
CA VAL A 48 -4.28 44.49 14.12
C VAL A 48 -5.06 43.22 14.43
N GLY A 49 -6.05 43.29 15.33
CA GLY A 49 -6.94 42.18 15.67
C GLY A 49 -7.70 41.65 14.46
N ALA A 50 -8.38 42.53 13.71
CA ALA A 50 -9.12 42.14 12.51
C ALA A 50 -8.23 41.49 11.43
N THR A 51 -7.00 41.98 11.29
CA THR A 51 -6.01 41.39 10.37
C THR A 51 -5.56 40.00 10.85
N MET A 52 -5.43 39.80 12.16
CA MET A 52 -5.08 38.51 12.74
C MET A 52 -6.20 37.49 12.57
N ASP A 53 -7.45 37.87 12.87
CA ASP A 53 -8.61 36.99 12.71
C ASP A 53 -8.73 36.50 11.25
N THR A 54 -8.65 37.42 10.29
CA THR A 54 -8.68 37.08 8.86
C THR A 54 -7.58 36.09 8.46
N LYS A 55 -6.37 36.25 9.03
CA LYS A 55 -5.25 35.33 8.77
C LYS A 55 -5.47 33.97 9.44
N MET A 56 -6.07 33.96 10.62
CA MET A 56 -6.41 32.73 11.35
C MET A 56 -7.49 31.94 10.62
N ASP A 57 -8.55 32.59 10.15
CA ASP A 57 -9.60 31.97 9.35
C ASP A 57 -9.03 31.36 8.07
N ALA A 58 -8.24 32.14 7.32
CA ALA A 58 -7.58 31.65 6.11
C ALA A 58 -6.58 30.50 6.37
N ALA A 59 -6.01 30.43 7.58
CA ALA A 59 -5.17 29.30 7.98
C ALA A 59 -6.03 28.07 8.34
N GLY A 60 -7.17 28.27 9.02
CA GLY A 60 -8.16 27.23 9.30
C GLY A 60 -8.67 26.57 8.03
N ASP A 61 -9.15 27.37 7.07
CA ASP A 61 -9.65 26.87 5.78
C ASP A 61 -8.61 26.03 5.03
N LYS A 62 -7.34 26.45 5.06
CA LYS A 62 -6.24 25.70 4.44
C LYS A 62 -5.96 24.39 5.16
N MET A 63 -6.08 24.38 6.49
CA MET A 63 -5.87 23.19 7.30
C MET A 63 -6.98 22.17 7.06
N ASP A 64 -8.23 22.60 6.99
CA ASP A 64 -9.39 21.75 6.68
C ASP A 64 -9.29 21.19 5.25
N ALA A 65 -8.95 22.02 4.26
CA ALA A 65 -8.72 21.55 2.90
C ALA A 65 -7.58 20.54 2.80
N ALA A 66 -6.51 20.72 3.59
CA ALA A 66 -5.41 19.77 3.67
C ALA A 66 -5.84 18.45 4.34
N GLY A 67 -6.64 18.52 5.41
CA GLY A 67 -7.23 17.38 6.10
C GLY A 67 -8.09 16.54 5.15
N ASN A 68 -9.05 17.18 4.47
CA ASN A 68 -9.94 16.52 3.51
C ASN A 68 -9.17 15.87 2.36
N LYS A 69 -8.11 16.53 1.85
CA LYS A 69 -7.25 15.94 0.81
C LYS A 69 -6.48 14.72 1.31
N MET A 70 -6.03 14.73 2.57
CA MET A 70 -5.35 13.60 3.18
C MET A 70 -6.29 12.43 3.37
N GLU A 71 -7.50 12.67 3.88
CA GLU A 71 -8.53 11.65 4.09
C GLU A 71 -8.90 10.97 2.78
N ASN A 72 -9.23 11.72 1.73
CA ASN A 72 -9.52 11.17 0.40
C ASN A 72 -8.38 10.31 -0.16
N LYS A 73 -7.12 10.72 0.08
CA LYS A 73 -5.95 9.92 -0.36
C LYS A 73 -5.78 8.64 0.43
N MET A 74 -6.11 8.66 1.72
CA MET A 74 -6.06 7.46 2.56
C MET A 74 -7.16 6.47 2.19
N GLU A 75 -8.38 6.97 1.92
CA GLU A 75 -9.47 6.15 1.39
C GLU A 75 -9.09 5.50 0.06
N GLU A 76 -8.59 6.28 -0.91
CA GLU A 76 -8.17 5.75 -2.21
C GLU A 76 -7.01 4.73 -2.10
N ALA A 77 -6.12 4.92 -1.12
CA ALA A 77 -5.07 3.96 -0.82
C ALA A 77 -5.61 2.67 -0.20
N GLY A 78 -6.59 2.79 0.72
CA GLY A 78 -7.33 1.67 1.30
C GLY A 78 -8.02 0.83 0.23
N ASP A 79 -8.79 1.46 -0.65
CA ASP A 79 -9.49 0.79 -1.74
C ASP A 79 -8.54 0.03 -2.67
N LYS A 80 -7.39 0.62 -3.00
CA LYS A 80 -6.35 -0.04 -3.81
C LYS A 80 -5.75 -1.24 -3.09
N MET A 81 -5.54 -1.14 -1.79
CA MET A 81 -4.99 -2.23 -0.99
C MET A 81 -5.98 -3.39 -0.87
N ASP A 82 -7.26 -3.10 -0.66
CA ASP A 82 -8.33 -4.12 -0.63
C ASP A 82 -8.49 -4.80 -1.99
N ALA A 83 -8.48 -4.02 -3.09
CA ALA A 83 -8.52 -4.59 -4.43
C ALA A 83 -7.31 -5.48 -4.73
N ALA A 84 -6.11 -5.09 -4.29
CA ALA A 84 -4.91 -5.90 -4.43
C ALA A 84 -4.98 -7.18 -3.59
N GLY A 85 -5.47 -7.08 -2.34
CA GLY A 85 -5.70 -8.21 -1.45
C GLY A 85 -6.67 -9.23 -2.05
N ASN A 86 -7.82 -8.76 -2.53
CA ASN A 86 -8.83 -9.61 -3.19
C ASN A 86 -8.28 -10.30 -4.44
N LYS A 87 -7.51 -9.58 -5.27
CA LYS A 87 -6.87 -10.16 -6.46
C LYS A 87 -5.83 -11.22 -6.10
N MET A 88 -5.09 -11.02 -5.02
CA MET A 88 -4.11 -11.99 -4.54
C MET A 88 -4.80 -13.24 -3.97
N GLY A 89 -5.85 -13.07 -3.17
CA GLY A 89 -6.68 -14.15 -2.66
C GLY A 89 -7.23 -15.03 -3.79
N ALA A 90 -7.88 -14.42 -4.77
CA ALA A 90 -8.42 -15.14 -5.92
C ALA A 90 -7.36 -15.92 -6.73
N LYS A 91 -6.13 -15.38 -6.84
CA LYS A 91 -5.02 -16.10 -7.48
C LYS A 91 -4.52 -17.28 -6.65
N MET A 92 -4.47 -17.11 -5.33
CA MET A 92 -4.06 -18.18 -4.42
C MET A 92 -5.07 -19.33 -4.46
N ASP A 93 -6.36 -19.02 -4.42
CA ASP A 93 -7.45 -19.99 -4.51
C ASP A 93 -7.38 -20.76 -5.84
N ALA A 94 -7.27 -20.05 -6.98
CA ALA A 94 -7.14 -20.68 -8.29
C ALA A 94 -5.88 -21.56 -8.42
N ALA A 95 -4.77 -21.16 -7.79
CA ALA A 95 -3.56 -21.98 -7.74
C ALA A 95 -3.76 -23.24 -6.88
N GLY A 96 -4.46 -23.10 -5.75
CA GLY A 96 -4.85 -24.21 -4.88
C GLY A 96 -5.73 -25.23 -5.60
N ASP A 97 -6.77 -24.77 -6.28
CA ASP A 97 -7.68 -25.62 -7.07
C ASP A 97 -6.92 -26.37 -8.17
N LYS A 98 -6.02 -25.67 -8.89
CA LYS A 98 -5.20 -26.29 -9.94
C LYS A 98 -4.25 -27.34 -9.36
N MET A 99 -3.65 -27.08 -8.20
CA MET A 99 -2.78 -28.04 -7.54
C MET A 99 -3.56 -29.28 -7.08
N GLN A 100 -4.77 -29.10 -6.54
CA GLN A 100 -5.64 -30.21 -6.14
C GLN A 100 -6.05 -31.05 -7.37
N ALA A 101 -6.43 -30.41 -8.47
CA ALA A 101 -6.77 -31.09 -9.72
C ALA A 101 -5.58 -31.90 -10.26
N ASN A 102 -4.39 -31.29 -10.32
CA ASN A 102 -3.17 -31.98 -10.76
C ASN A 102 -2.82 -33.17 -9.86
N ALA A 103 -2.97 -33.03 -8.54
CA ALA A 103 -2.71 -34.11 -7.60
C ALA A 103 -3.69 -35.27 -7.78
N ALA A 104 -4.98 -34.96 -8.01
CA ALA A 104 -6.00 -35.96 -8.29
C ALA A 104 -5.71 -36.70 -9.62
N GLU A 105 -5.34 -35.97 -10.67
CA GLU A 105 -4.98 -36.55 -11.96
C GLU A 105 -3.73 -37.42 -11.86
N ALA A 106 -2.68 -36.95 -11.17
CA ALA A 106 -1.47 -37.73 -10.94
C ALA A 106 -1.76 -39.03 -10.19
N LYS A 107 -2.61 -38.98 -9.16
CA LYS A 107 -3.04 -40.17 -8.41
C LYS A 107 -3.81 -41.15 -9.29
N ALA A 108 -4.73 -40.65 -10.12
CA ALA A 108 -5.49 -41.49 -11.06
C ALA A 108 -4.56 -42.16 -12.08
N ASN A 109 -3.61 -41.42 -12.64
CA ASN A 109 -2.63 -41.96 -13.59
C ASN A 109 -1.73 -43.03 -12.95
N MET A 110 -1.28 -42.79 -11.71
CA MET A 110 -0.45 -43.73 -10.96
C MET A 110 -1.21 -45.02 -10.67
N ASN A 111 -2.46 -44.93 -10.21
CA ASN A 111 -3.31 -46.09 -9.98
C ASN A 111 -3.49 -46.90 -11.28
N ALA A 112 -3.85 -46.25 -12.39
CA ALA A 112 -4.03 -46.93 -13.67
C ALA A 112 -2.75 -47.66 -14.14
N LYS A 113 -1.58 -47.05 -13.93
CA LYS A 113 -0.28 -47.69 -14.23
C LYS A 113 0.00 -48.87 -13.33
N MET A 114 -0.33 -48.76 -12.04
CA MET A 114 -0.13 -49.82 -11.07
C MET A 114 -1.05 -51.02 -11.35
N ASP A 115 -2.32 -50.76 -11.69
CA ASP A 115 -3.27 -51.78 -12.10
C ASP A 115 -2.80 -52.50 -13.37
N ALA A 116 -2.34 -51.74 -14.38
CA ALA A 116 -1.80 -52.32 -15.60
C ALA A 116 -0.55 -53.18 -15.35
N ALA A 117 0.33 -52.74 -14.43
CA ALA A 117 1.50 -53.52 -14.03
C ALA A 117 1.11 -54.80 -13.28
N GLY A 118 0.13 -54.72 -12.38
CA GLY A 118 -0.43 -55.87 -11.66
C GLY A 118 -0.99 -56.92 -12.63
N ASN A 119 -1.87 -56.50 -13.54
CA ASN A 119 -2.46 -57.37 -14.55
C ASN A 119 -1.39 -58.07 -15.41
N LYS A 120 -0.30 -57.36 -15.77
CA LYS A 120 0.80 -57.94 -16.53
C LYS A 120 1.58 -58.97 -15.71
N MET A 121 1.82 -58.69 -14.43
CA MET A 121 2.51 -59.60 -13.52
C MET A 121 1.70 -60.88 -13.30
N ASP A 122 0.39 -60.76 -13.11
CA ASP A 122 -0.53 -61.90 -12.97
C ASP A 122 -0.51 -62.78 -14.23
N ALA A 123 -0.65 -62.17 -15.41
CA ALA A 123 -0.58 -62.90 -16.69
C ALA A 123 0.76 -63.62 -16.88
N MET A 124 1.88 -63.00 -16.47
CA MET A 124 3.19 -63.62 -16.52
C MET A 124 3.31 -64.79 -15.52
N GLY A 125 2.74 -64.63 -14.32
CA GLY A 125 2.66 -65.68 -13.30
C GLY A 125 1.87 -66.90 -13.80
N ASP A 126 0.71 -66.67 -14.40
CA ASP A 126 -0.13 -67.73 -14.97
C ASP A 126 0.57 -68.47 -16.12
N ALA A 127 1.23 -67.73 -17.01
CA ALA A 127 2.00 -68.32 -18.11
C ALA A 127 3.17 -69.17 -17.59
N ALA A 128 3.90 -68.68 -16.59
CA ALA A 128 4.99 -69.42 -15.95
C ALA A 128 4.48 -70.69 -15.25
N ALA A 129 3.36 -70.60 -14.54
CA ALA A 129 2.73 -71.73 -13.87
C ALA A 129 2.27 -72.80 -14.89
N LYS A 130 1.68 -72.38 -16.01
CA LYS A 130 1.28 -73.28 -17.10
C LYS A 130 2.49 -73.99 -17.71
N SER A 131 3.54 -73.25 -18.07
CA SER A 131 4.78 -73.80 -18.61
C SER A 131 5.45 -74.82 -17.67
N ALA A 132 5.47 -74.52 -16.36
CA ALA A 132 5.99 -75.44 -15.36
C ALA A 132 5.18 -76.75 -15.28
N ARG A 133 3.84 -76.68 -15.38
CA ARG A 133 2.97 -77.87 -15.41
C ARG A 133 3.21 -78.71 -16.66
N GLU A 134 3.32 -78.09 -17.82
CA GLU A 134 3.60 -78.77 -19.09
C GLU A 134 4.98 -79.44 -19.06
N THR A 135 6.00 -78.73 -18.59
CA THR A 135 7.36 -79.29 -18.42
C THR A 135 7.34 -80.51 -17.48
N LYS A 136 6.67 -80.41 -16.33
CA LYS A 136 6.52 -81.53 -15.39
C LYS A 136 5.80 -82.72 -16.02
N ALA A 137 4.76 -82.48 -16.81
CA ALA A 137 4.02 -83.52 -17.52
C ALA A 137 4.90 -84.23 -18.57
N ASN A 138 5.67 -83.48 -19.35
CA ASN A 138 6.57 -84.01 -20.37
C ASN A 138 7.68 -84.88 -19.77
N ILE A 139 8.30 -84.44 -18.67
CA ILE A 139 9.31 -85.24 -17.95
C ILE A 139 8.69 -86.57 -17.45
N LYS A 140 7.48 -86.51 -16.89
CA LYS A 140 6.78 -87.71 -16.39
C LYS A 140 6.40 -88.68 -17.52
N ALA A 141 6.07 -88.17 -18.70
CA ALA A 141 5.79 -88.99 -19.88
C ALA A 141 7.08 -89.64 -20.42
N ALA A 142 8.17 -88.90 -20.49
CA ALA A 142 9.48 -89.41 -20.92
C ALA A 142 10.04 -90.49 -19.99
N ALA A 143 9.80 -90.40 -18.67
CA ALA A 143 10.25 -91.39 -17.70
C ALA A 143 9.45 -92.71 -17.70
N LYS A 144 8.38 -92.82 -18.52
CA LYS A 144 7.54 -94.02 -18.66
C LYS A 144 7.73 -94.78 -19.97
N GLN A 145 8.51 -94.23 -20.92
CA GLN A 145 8.97 -94.93 -22.12
C GLN A 145 10.30 -95.62 -21.83
#